data_AF-A0A2P5LYH6-F1
#
_entry.id   AF-A0A2P5LYH6-F1
#
_cell.length_a   1.000
_cell.length_b   1.000
_cell.length_c   1.000
_cell.angle_alpha   90.00
_cell.angle_beta   90.00
_cell.angle_gamma   90.00
#
_symmetry.space_group_name_H-M   'P 1'
#
loop_
_entity.id
_entity.type
_entity.pdbx_description
1 polymer ?
#
loop_
_entity_poly.entity_id
_entity_poly.type
_entity_poly.pdbx_seq_one_letter_code
_entity_poly.pdbx_strand_id
1 'polypeptide(L)'
;MSQEDVAQLLARIAGALERLAPPPPSAPDFAAAEAFVWRAAGGAFHPVSRVNRVDLALLKGVDRQRDMLLANTSRFAQGLPANNALMWGARGMGKSSLVKSVHGALAEKRLKLIEIHREDIEALPTLLAALAQAPFRFIVFCDDLSFDGAETS
;
A
#
# COMPACT_ATOMS: atom_id res chain seq x y z
N MET A 1 16.99 -37.31 31.76
CA MET A 1 16.82 -37.18 30.30
C MET A 1 18.18 -37.34 29.67
N SER A 2 18.30 -38.28 28.75
CA SER A 2 19.50 -38.45 27.94
C SER A 2 19.64 -37.29 26.95
N GLN A 3 20.84 -37.07 26.40
CA GLN A 3 21.05 -36.11 25.31
C GLN A 3 20.18 -36.43 24.08
N GLU A 4 19.88 -37.72 23.88
CA GLU A 4 19.05 -38.22 22.78
C GLU A 4 17.56 -37.87 22.97
N ASP A 5 17.06 -37.92 24.22
CA ASP A 5 15.69 -37.49 24.55
C ASP A 5 15.49 -35.99 24.26
N VAL A 6 16.51 -35.18 24.59
CA VAL A 6 16.50 -33.73 24.33
C VAL A 6 16.51 -33.45 22.82
N ALA A 7 17.34 -34.17 22.06
CA ALA A 7 17.41 -34.02 20.60
C ALA A 7 16.08 -34.39 19.93
N GLN A 8 15.41 -35.45 20.37
CA GLN A 8 14.09 -35.84 19.84
C GLN A 8 13.00 -34.80 20.17
N LEU A 9 13.01 -34.25 21.38
CA LEU A 9 12.09 -33.18 21.77
C LEU A 9 12.32 -31.91 20.92
N LEU A 10 13.57 -31.50 20.72
CA LEU A 10 13.91 -30.36 19.88
C LEU A 10 13.50 -30.59 18.42
N ALA A 11 13.74 -31.77 17.86
CA ALA A 11 13.31 -32.11 16.50
C ALA A 11 11.78 -32.10 16.35
N ARG A 12 11.05 -32.56 17.37
CA ARG A 12 9.58 -32.52 17.39
C ARG A 12 9.05 -31.09 17.47
N ILE A 13 9.69 -30.22 18.27
CA ILE A 13 9.35 -28.80 18.35
C ILE A 13 9.65 -28.11 17.03
N ALA A 14 10.85 -28.31 16.46
CA ALA A 14 11.23 -27.75 15.17
C ALA A 14 10.24 -28.16 14.06
N GLY A 15 9.91 -29.45 13.95
CA GLY A 15 8.94 -29.90 12.97
C GLY A 15 7.52 -29.37 13.21
N ALA A 16 7.13 -29.11 14.46
CA ALA A 16 5.86 -28.44 14.76
C ALA A 16 5.88 -26.95 14.39
N LEU A 17 7.00 -26.26 14.62
CA LEU A 17 7.20 -24.87 14.23
C LEU A 17 7.25 -24.71 12.71
N GLU A 18 7.91 -25.61 11.98
CA GLU A 18 7.94 -25.61 10.51
C GLU A 18 6.55 -25.78 9.88
N ARG A 19 5.66 -26.58 10.49
CA ARG A 19 4.26 -26.71 10.05
C ARG A 19 3.41 -25.47 10.34
N LEU A 20 3.82 -24.66 11.32
CA LEU A 20 3.15 -23.41 11.68
C LEU A 20 3.70 -22.21 10.91
N ALA A 21 4.93 -22.29 10.39
CA ALA A 21 5.55 -21.24 9.61
C ALA A 21 4.88 -21.17 8.22
N PRO A 22 4.27 -20.03 7.85
CA PRO A 22 3.76 -19.87 6.50
C PRO A 22 4.92 -19.94 5.49
N PRO A 23 4.70 -20.54 4.30
CA PRO A 23 5.71 -20.55 3.25
C PRO A 23 6.14 -19.12 2.89
N PRO A 24 7.41 -18.93 2.46
CA PRO A 24 7.89 -17.61 2.07
C PRO A 24 6.96 -17.01 1.01
N PRO A 25 6.56 -15.74 1.17
CA PRO A 25 5.60 -15.11 0.28
C PRO A 25 6.11 -15.16 -1.16
N SER A 26 5.28 -15.68 -2.07
CA SER A 26 5.57 -15.63 -3.50
C SER A 26 5.70 -14.19 -3.98
N ALA A 27 6.53 -13.95 -4.98
CA ALA A 27 6.65 -12.63 -5.59
C ALA A 27 5.25 -12.09 -5.97
N PRO A 28 4.93 -10.82 -5.63
CA PRO A 28 3.61 -10.26 -5.90
C PRO A 28 3.34 -10.15 -7.40
N ASP A 29 2.21 -10.70 -7.84
CA ASP A 29 1.72 -10.46 -9.20
C ASP A 29 0.99 -9.12 -9.29
N PHE A 30 1.75 -8.07 -9.59
CA PHE A 30 1.18 -6.73 -9.80
C PHE A 30 0.30 -6.61 -11.05
N ALA A 31 0.30 -7.61 -11.95
CA ALA A 31 -0.61 -7.63 -13.09
C ALA A 31 -2.04 -8.06 -12.70
N ALA A 32 -2.20 -8.78 -11.59
CA ALA A 32 -3.48 -9.36 -11.16
C ALA A 32 -4.57 -8.33 -10.80
N ALA A 33 -4.19 -7.11 -10.40
CA ALA A 33 -5.14 -6.06 -10.01
C ALA A 33 -4.63 -4.65 -10.34
N GLU A 34 -5.53 -3.67 -10.34
CA GLU A 34 -5.20 -2.24 -10.47
C GLU A 34 -4.74 -1.62 -9.13
N ALA A 35 -5.10 -2.25 -8.01
CA ALA A 35 -4.78 -1.78 -6.68
C ALA A 35 -4.51 -2.92 -5.70
N PHE A 36 -3.72 -2.64 -4.68
CA PHE A 36 -3.32 -3.58 -3.64
C PHE A 36 -3.31 -2.90 -2.27
N VAL A 37 -3.54 -3.67 -1.21
CA VAL A 37 -3.26 -3.27 0.17
C VAL A 37 -1.96 -3.93 0.60
N TRP A 38 -0.98 -3.14 1.04
CA TRP A 38 0.22 -3.63 1.69
C TRP A 38 -0.10 -4.00 3.14
N ARG A 39 0.34 -5.18 3.57
CA ARG A 39 0.34 -5.57 4.97
C ARG A 39 1.77 -5.87 5.38
N ALA A 40 2.29 -5.10 6.33
CA ALA A 40 3.65 -5.31 6.82
C ALA A 40 3.80 -6.69 7.47
N ALA A 41 2.77 -7.12 8.21
CA ALA A 41 2.66 -8.48 8.72
C ALA A 41 2.64 -9.50 7.57
N GLY A 42 3.79 -10.14 7.32
CA GLY A 42 3.98 -11.11 6.23
C GLY A 42 4.50 -10.52 4.91
N GLY A 43 4.70 -9.20 4.84
CA GLY A 43 5.28 -8.54 3.67
C GLY A 43 4.50 -8.80 2.36
N ALA A 44 3.17 -8.77 2.45
CA ALA A 44 2.29 -9.24 1.38
C ALA A 44 1.48 -8.11 0.73
N PHE A 45 1.25 -8.27 -0.57
CA PHE A 45 0.38 -7.40 -1.37
C PHE A 45 -0.95 -8.10 -1.62
N HIS A 46 -2.03 -7.60 -1.04
CA HIS A 46 -3.36 -8.16 -1.22
C HIS A 46 -4.09 -7.42 -2.34
N PRO A 47 -4.48 -8.09 -3.45
CA PRO A 47 -5.18 -7.43 -4.54
C PRO A 47 -6.54 -6.92 -4.10
N VAL A 48 -6.89 -5.72 -4.53
CA VAL A 48 -8.20 -5.11 -4.33
C VAL A 48 -9.06 -5.41 -5.56
N SER A 49 -10.08 -6.26 -5.41
CA SER A 49 -10.95 -6.69 -6.51
C SER A 49 -11.71 -5.53 -7.16
N ARG A 50 -12.08 -4.51 -6.38
CA ARG A 50 -12.75 -3.31 -6.86
C ARG A 50 -12.36 -2.12 -6.00
N VAL A 51 -11.66 -1.16 -6.58
CA VAL A 51 -11.34 0.10 -5.89
C VAL A 51 -12.64 0.88 -5.67
N ASN A 52 -12.90 1.28 -4.42
CA ASN A 52 -14.01 2.17 -4.10
C ASN A 52 -13.66 3.60 -4.52
N ARG A 53 -13.95 3.92 -5.78
CA ARG A 53 -13.74 5.24 -6.39
C ARG A 53 -15.06 5.88 -6.80
N VAL A 54 -15.09 7.20 -6.76
CA VAL A 54 -16.18 8.03 -7.28
C VAL A 54 -15.73 8.60 -8.63
N ASP A 55 -16.66 8.95 -9.52
CA ASP A 55 -16.28 9.66 -10.74
C ASP A 55 -15.73 11.06 -10.39
N LEU A 56 -14.62 11.46 -11.02
CA LEU A 56 -14.04 12.79 -10.85
C LEU A 56 -15.06 13.92 -11.09
N ALA A 57 -16.01 13.73 -12.01
CA ALA A 57 -17.03 14.72 -12.33
C ALA A 57 -18.02 14.95 -11.17
N LEU A 58 -18.16 13.98 -10.27
CA LEU A 58 -19.03 14.05 -9.09
C LEU A 58 -18.35 14.73 -7.89
N LEU A 59 -17.03 14.91 -7.92
CA LEU A 59 -16.31 15.65 -6.88
C LEU A 59 -16.48 17.16 -7.10
N LYS A 60 -17.32 17.78 -6.26
CA LYS A 60 -17.62 19.22 -6.31
C LYS A 60 -16.93 19.97 -5.16
N GLY A 61 -16.51 21.20 -5.41
CA GLY A 61 -15.91 22.08 -4.38
C GLY A 61 -14.44 21.77 -4.05
N VAL A 62 -13.82 20.84 -4.79
CA VAL A 62 -12.41 20.46 -4.67
C VAL A 62 -11.66 20.58 -6.01
N ASP A 63 -12.21 21.37 -6.94
CA ASP A 63 -11.74 21.46 -8.33
C ASP A 63 -10.25 21.79 -8.42
N ARG A 64 -9.77 22.76 -7.63
CA ARG A 64 -8.35 23.12 -7.62
C ARG A 64 -7.45 21.96 -7.18
N GLN A 65 -7.77 21.30 -6.06
CA GLN A 65 -7.01 20.17 -5.55
C GLN A 65 -7.07 18.98 -6.50
N ARG A 66 -8.24 18.74 -7.09
CA ARG A 66 -8.46 17.70 -8.11
C ARG A 66 -7.56 17.92 -9.31
N ASP A 67 -7.59 19.11 -9.89
CA ASP A 67 -6.87 19.41 -11.12
C ASP A 67 -5.36 19.39 -10.89
N MET A 68 -4.90 19.90 -9.74
CA MET A 68 -3.49 19.82 -9.33
C MET A 68 -3.01 18.38 -9.15
N LEU A 69 -3.78 17.54 -8.45
CA LEU A 69 -3.42 16.14 -8.22
C LEU A 69 -3.48 15.35 -9.52
N LEU A 70 -4.50 15.55 -10.35
CA LEU A 70 -4.66 14.90 -11.64
C LEU A 70 -3.49 15.22 -12.58
N ALA A 71 -3.11 16.49 -12.70
CA ALA A 71 -1.98 16.90 -13.53
C ALA A 71 -0.65 16.30 -13.02
N ASN A 72 -0.41 16.32 -11.71
CA ASN A 72 0.78 15.73 -11.10
C ASN A 72 0.86 14.21 -11.33
N THR A 73 -0.23 13.50 -11.06
CA THR A 73 -0.29 12.04 -11.22
C THR A 73 -0.24 11.61 -12.68
N SER A 74 -0.81 12.39 -13.60
CA SER A 74 -0.71 12.13 -15.04
C SER A 74 0.73 12.22 -15.53
N ARG A 75 1.47 13.25 -15.10
CA ARG A 75 2.92 13.35 -15.36
C ARG A 75 3.67 12.13 -14.82
N PHE A 76 3.39 11.73 -13.58
CA PHE A 76 3.99 10.54 -12.98
C PHE A 76 3.73 9.28 -13.81
N ALA A 77 2.48 9.05 -14.21
CA ALA A 77 2.06 7.90 -15.01
C ALA A 77 2.81 7.81 -16.35
N GLN A 78 3.12 8.97 -16.96
CA GLN A 78 3.88 9.09 -18.20
C GLN A 78 5.41 9.01 -18.00
N GLY A 79 5.90 8.96 -16.76
CA GLY A 79 7.33 8.94 -16.47
C GLY A 79 8.00 10.30 -16.43
N LEU A 80 7.22 11.35 -16.32
CA LEU A 80 7.70 12.70 -16.11
C LEU A 80 7.86 12.98 -14.61
N PRO A 81 8.67 13.98 -14.22
CA PRO A 81 8.79 14.39 -12.83
C PRO A 81 7.44 14.75 -12.21
N ALA A 82 7.22 14.28 -10.99
CA ALA A 82 6.02 14.54 -10.20
C ALA A 82 6.38 14.66 -8.72
N ASN A 83 5.54 15.34 -7.95
CA ASN A 83 5.74 15.57 -6.54
C ASN A 83 4.97 14.56 -5.69
N ASN A 84 5.46 14.30 -4.49
CA ASN A 84 4.65 13.72 -3.43
C ASN A 84 3.55 14.72 -3.04
N ALA A 85 2.35 14.20 -2.76
CA ALA A 85 1.20 15.01 -2.39
C ALA A 85 0.80 14.73 -0.93
N LEU A 86 0.66 15.79 -0.14
CA LEU A 86 0.02 15.74 1.17
C LEU A 86 -1.37 16.36 1.06
N MET A 87 -2.39 15.60 1.44
CA MET A 87 -3.77 16.07 1.46
C MET A 87 -4.24 16.17 2.91
N TRP A 88 -4.66 17.36 3.34
CA TRP A 88 -5.16 17.61 4.69
C TRP A 88 -6.55 18.24 4.68
N GLY A 89 -7.23 18.21 5.83
CA GLY A 89 -8.59 18.70 6.02
C GLY A 89 -9.42 17.76 6.87
N ALA A 90 -10.64 18.17 7.24
CA ALA A 90 -11.51 17.42 8.14
C ALA A 90 -11.83 16.00 7.63
N ARG A 91 -12.21 15.10 8.54
CA ARG A 91 -12.73 13.76 8.21
C ARG A 91 -13.98 13.91 7.35
N GLY A 92 -14.11 13.09 6.31
CA GLY A 92 -15.25 13.15 5.39
C GLY A 92 -15.14 14.17 4.24
N MET A 93 -14.07 14.97 4.15
CA MET A 93 -13.87 15.93 3.05
C MET A 93 -13.40 15.28 1.72
N GLY A 94 -13.57 13.97 1.55
CA GLY A 94 -13.30 13.29 0.28
C GLY A 94 -11.83 13.17 -0.14
N LYS A 95 -10.86 13.27 0.79
CA LYS A 95 -9.41 13.17 0.47
C LYS A 95 -9.06 11.82 -0.16
N SER A 96 -9.41 10.73 0.51
CA SER A 96 -9.24 9.34 0.03
C SER A 96 -10.00 9.12 -1.28
N SER A 97 -11.24 9.61 -1.36
CA SER A 97 -12.04 9.55 -2.58
C SER A 97 -11.35 10.24 -3.75
N LEU A 98 -10.76 11.41 -3.55
CA LEU A 98 -10.07 12.15 -4.61
C LEU A 98 -8.85 11.38 -5.14
N VAL A 99 -8.02 10.82 -4.27
CA VAL A 99 -6.86 10.00 -4.69
C VAL A 99 -7.32 8.81 -5.53
N LYS A 100 -8.32 8.06 -5.05
CA LYS A 100 -8.85 6.88 -5.75
C LYS A 100 -9.53 7.23 -7.07
N SER A 101 -10.17 8.39 -7.15
CA SER A 101 -10.82 8.91 -8.37
C SER A 101 -9.77 9.36 -9.41
N VAL A 102 -8.72 10.06 -8.97
CA VAL A 102 -7.59 10.44 -9.85
C VAL A 102 -6.84 9.22 -10.36
N HIS A 103 -6.53 8.25 -9.49
CA HIS A 103 -5.96 6.97 -9.92
C HIS A 103 -6.86 6.28 -10.94
N GLY A 104 -8.16 6.19 -10.67
CA GLY A 104 -9.11 5.57 -11.59
C GLY A 104 -9.23 6.24 -12.96
N ALA A 105 -9.14 7.57 -13.00
CA ALA A 105 -9.14 8.31 -14.27
C ALA A 105 -7.86 8.12 -15.09
N LEU A 106 -6.77 7.70 -14.45
CA LEU A 106 -5.46 7.45 -15.05
C LEU A 106 -5.08 5.96 -15.01
N ALA A 107 -6.05 5.07 -14.75
CA ALA A 107 -5.83 3.64 -14.56
C ALA A 107 -5.53 2.97 -15.92
N GLU A 108 -4.35 3.25 -16.45
CA GLU A 108 -3.73 2.54 -17.55
C GLU A 108 -3.04 1.28 -17.02
N LYS A 109 -2.72 0.33 -17.91
CA LYS A 109 -2.13 -0.98 -17.53
C LYS A 109 -0.87 -0.88 -16.64
N ARG A 110 -0.19 0.27 -16.62
CA ARG A 110 1.08 0.48 -15.91
C ARG A 110 0.98 1.18 -14.56
N LEU A 111 -0.14 1.84 -14.23
CA LEU A 111 -0.28 2.60 -12.98
C LEU A 111 -1.07 1.81 -11.94
N LYS A 112 -0.44 1.51 -10.81
CA LYS A 112 -1.00 0.72 -9.71
C LYS A 112 -1.18 1.59 -8.47
N LEU A 113 -2.22 1.33 -7.71
CA LEU A 113 -2.46 1.95 -6.40
C LEU A 113 -2.07 0.98 -5.30
N ILE A 114 -1.22 1.41 -4.36
CA ILE A 114 -0.87 0.64 -3.18
C ILE A 114 -1.39 1.40 -1.96
N GLU A 115 -2.34 0.82 -1.24
CA GLU A 115 -2.80 1.36 0.03
C GLU A 115 -1.92 0.80 1.15
N ILE A 116 -1.42 1.68 2.02
CA ILE A 116 -0.71 1.32 3.25
C ILE A 116 -1.48 1.86 4.44
N HIS A 117 -1.62 1.04 5.48
CA HIS A 117 -2.22 1.47 6.73
C HIS A 117 -1.24 2.31 7.54
N ARG A 118 -1.76 3.21 8.37
CA ARG A 118 -0.95 4.12 9.19
C ARG A 118 -0.02 3.34 10.13
N GLU A 119 -0.50 2.26 10.74
CA GLU A 119 0.31 1.38 11.59
C GLU A 119 1.49 0.74 10.86
N ASP A 120 1.42 0.63 9.53
CA ASP A 120 2.44 -0.03 8.70
C ASP A 120 3.44 0.97 8.07
N ILE A 121 3.35 2.27 8.38
CA ILE A 121 4.23 3.31 7.80
C ILE A 121 5.71 3.03 8.03
N GLU A 122 6.09 2.47 9.18
CA GLU A 122 7.48 2.11 9.47
C GLU A 122 8.04 1.07 8.48
N ALA A 123 7.18 0.26 7.87
CA ALA A 123 7.53 -0.71 6.84
C ALA A 123 7.60 -0.12 5.42
N LEU A 124 7.43 1.20 5.27
CA LEU A 124 7.50 1.88 3.97
C LEU A 124 8.82 1.63 3.22
N PRO A 125 10.02 1.64 3.85
CA PRO A 125 11.26 1.33 3.13
C PRO A 125 11.26 -0.06 2.50
N THR A 126 10.74 -1.06 3.21
CA THR A 126 10.62 -2.45 2.72
C THR A 126 9.61 -2.54 1.58
N LEU A 127 8.46 -1.85 1.73
CA LEU A 127 7.48 -1.74 0.66
C LEU A 127 8.11 -1.13 -0.61
N LEU A 128 8.78 0.01 -0.50
CA LEU A 128 9.41 0.69 -1.63
C LEU A 128 10.48 -0.18 -2.31
N ALA A 129 11.27 -0.93 -1.54
CA ALA A 129 12.25 -1.87 -2.08
C ALA A 129 11.58 -2.99 -2.90
N ALA A 130 10.45 -3.52 -2.44
CA ALA A 130 9.68 -4.52 -3.18
C ALA A 130 9.08 -3.95 -4.49
N LEU A 131 8.60 -2.71 -4.45
CA LEU A 131 8.03 -2.03 -5.62
C LEU A 131 9.08 -1.69 -6.69
N ALA A 132 10.31 -1.36 -6.29
CA ALA A 132 11.38 -0.94 -7.21
C ALA A 132 11.77 -1.98 -8.26
N GLN A 133 11.50 -3.27 -8.01
CA GLN A 133 11.83 -4.37 -8.92
C GLN A 133 10.76 -4.61 -10.00
N ALA A 134 9.59 -4.00 -9.86
CA ALA A 134 8.45 -4.26 -10.73
C ALA A 134 8.37 -3.27 -11.90
N PRO A 135 7.95 -3.69 -13.11
CA PRO A 135 7.90 -2.83 -14.30
C PRO A 135 6.68 -1.89 -14.34
N PHE A 136 6.10 -1.57 -13.18
CA PHE A 136 4.92 -0.74 -13.01
C PHE A 136 5.26 0.59 -12.31
N ARG A 137 4.33 1.52 -12.36
CA ARG A 137 4.38 2.76 -11.56
C ARG A 137 3.39 2.62 -10.42
N PHE A 138 3.78 3.06 -9.23
CA PHE A 138 2.98 2.87 -8.02
C PHE A 138 2.67 4.21 -7.39
N ILE A 139 1.39 4.45 -7.14
CA ILE A 139 0.94 5.46 -6.18
C ILE A 139 0.86 4.76 -4.83
N VAL A 140 1.74 5.11 -3.90
CA VAL A 140 1.62 4.65 -2.50
C VAL A 140 0.74 5.66 -1.77
N PHE A 141 -0.40 5.20 -1.30
CA PHE A 141 -1.40 6.00 -0.60
C PHE A 141 -1.53 5.53 0.85
N CYS A 142 -1.31 6.44 1.78
CA CYS A 142 -1.56 6.23 3.21
C CYS A 142 -2.78 7.05 3.61
N ASP A 143 -3.85 6.40 4.07
CA ASP A 143 -5.00 7.10 4.64
C ASP A 143 -4.76 7.39 6.12
N ASP A 144 -5.32 8.50 6.61
CA ASP A 144 -5.40 8.86 8.04
C ASP A 144 -4.07 9.07 8.81
N LEU A 145 -3.20 9.93 8.25
CA LEU A 145 -2.12 10.57 9.03
C LEU A 145 -2.71 11.63 9.98
N SER A 146 -3.27 11.22 11.12
CA SER A 146 -3.57 12.12 12.24
C SER A 146 -2.31 12.38 13.06
N PHE A 147 -1.88 13.63 13.17
CA PHE A 147 -0.86 13.99 14.16
C PHE A 147 -1.58 14.19 15.50
N ASP A 148 -1.93 13.09 16.17
CA ASP A 148 -2.30 13.18 17.58
C ASP A 148 -1.02 13.44 18.36
N GLY A 149 -0.87 14.68 18.83
CA GLY A 149 0.24 15.12 19.66
C GLY A 149 0.21 14.37 20.98
N ALA A 150 0.83 13.21 21.02
CA ALA A 150 1.05 12.43 22.23
C ALA A 150 2.52 12.04 22.35
N GLU A 151 3.43 13.00 22.20
CA GLU A 151 4.75 12.98 22.84
C GLU A 151 5.18 14.42 23.13
N THR A 152 4.61 15.00 24.19
CA THR A 152 5.33 16.01 24.96
C THR A 152 5.86 15.27 26.19
N SER A 153 7.17 14.99 26.19
CA SER A 153 7.91 14.46 27.33
C SER A 153 7.81 15.36 28.56
#